data_AF-A0A1D2M3I9-F1
#
_entry.id   AF-A0A1D2M3I9-F1
#
_cell.length_a   1.000
_cell.length_b   1.000
_cell.length_c   1.000
_cell.angle_alpha   90.00
_cell.angle_beta   90.00
_cell.angle_gamma   90.00
#
_symmetry.space_group_name_H-M   'P 1'
#
loop_
_entity.id
_entity.type
_entity.pdbx_description
1 polymer ?
#
loop_
_entity_poly.entity_id
_entity_poly.type
_entity_poly.pdbx_seq_one_letter_code
_entity_poly.pdbx_strand_id
1 'polypeptide(L)'
;MVLKQAYIVNHENLKKERQIQSCDHCPMVWYRQLCNEVMVRIPCDEKIKACILKYINGLPDEDRQNILAKFHGAEPQTVQEQNELLMMLLRAHCESKQAKHIHDTAENRC
;
A
#
# COMPACT_ATOMS: atom_id res chain seq x y z
N MET A 1 26.94 27.44 9.31
CA MET A 1 26.23 26.15 9.49
C MET A 1 24.72 26.36 9.28
N VAL A 2 24.23 26.46 8.04
CA VAL A 2 22.80 26.70 7.73
C VAL A 2 22.39 25.85 6.51
N LEU A 3 22.66 24.55 6.56
CA LEU A 3 22.16 23.59 5.56
C LEU A 3 21.56 22.34 6.20
N LYS A 4 21.99 21.98 7.42
CA LYS A 4 21.41 20.85 8.18
C LYS A 4 19.99 21.12 8.68
N GLN A 5 19.65 22.38 8.99
CA GLN A 5 18.35 22.70 9.58
C GLN A 5 17.19 22.66 8.56
N ALA A 6 17.45 23.06 7.30
CA ALA A 6 16.44 23.02 6.24
C ALA A 6 16.06 21.58 5.85
N TYR A 7 17.02 20.66 5.86
CA TYR A 7 16.77 19.25 5.55
C TYR A 7 15.89 18.58 6.62
N ILE A 8 16.14 18.87 7.89
CA ILE A 8 15.35 18.34 9.01
C ILE A 8 13.92 18.90 8.95
N VAL A 9 13.75 20.20 8.69
CA VAL A 9 12.43 20.82 8.58
C VAL A 9 11.62 20.29 7.40
N ASN A 10 12.25 20.01 6.25
CA ASN A 10 11.56 19.38 5.12
C ASN A 10 11.16 17.93 5.43
N HIS A 11 12.04 17.16 6.08
CA HIS A 11 11.75 15.78 6.45
C HIS A 11 10.69 15.66 7.56
N GLU A 12 10.66 16.63 8.47
CA GLU A 12 9.64 16.78 9.51
C GLU A 12 8.29 17.25 8.92
N ASN A 13 8.29 18.15 7.93
CA ASN A 13 7.07 18.54 7.20
C ASN A 13 6.54 17.39 6.33
N LEU A 14 7.39 16.65 5.62
CA LEU A 14 6.99 15.41 4.91
C LEU A 14 6.50 14.30 5.86
N LYS A 15 6.93 14.30 7.13
CA LYS A 15 6.39 13.42 8.17
C LYS A 15 5.06 13.97 8.72
N LYS A 16 4.91 15.29 8.89
CA LYS A 16 3.70 15.96 9.36
C LYS A 16 2.57 16.00 8.31
N GLU A 17 2.88 16.15 7.03
CA GLU A 17 1.93 15.95 5.92
C GLU A 17 1.52 14.48 5.78
N ARG A 18 2.36 13.53 6.22
CA ARG A 18 1.96 12.12 6.40
C ARG A 18 1.15 11.86 7.66
N GLN A 19 1.06 12.85 8.56
CA GLN A 19 0.25 12.87 9.78
C GLN A 19 -1.10 13.57 9.57
N ILE A 20 -1.49 13.84 8.33
CA ILE A 20 -2.87 14.23 7.99
C ILE A 20 -3.75 13.02 8.31
N GLN A 21 -4.31 13.05 9.53
CA GLN A 21 -5.39 12.23 10.06
C GLN A 21 -5.37 10.78 9.58
N SER A 22 -4.56 9.96 10.26
CA SER A 22 -4.48 8.51 10.10
C SER A 22 -5.82 7.87 10.40
N CYS A 23 -6.67 7.74 9.38
CA CYS A 23 -7.75 6.77 9.38
C CYS A 23 -7.10 5.40 9.24
N ASP A 24 -7.04 4.64 10.33
CA ASP A 24 -6.50 3.27 10.33
C ASP A 24 -7.29 2.31 9.42
N HIS A 25 -8.50 2.71 9.01
CA HIS A 25 -9.32 1.98 8.04
C HIS A 25 -9.02 2.35 6.58
N CYS A 26 -8.09 3.28 6.30
CA CYS A 26 -7.74 3.64 4.95
C CYS A 26 -7.04 2.49 4.22
N PRO A 27 -7.54 2.05 3.05
CA PRO A 27 -6.91 0.98 2.26
C PRO A 27 -5.43 1.27 1.91
N MET A 28 -5.07 2.53 1.70
CA MET A 28 -3.69 2.92 1.42
C MET A 28 -2.76 2.95 2.65
N VAL A 29 -3.30 3.02 3.87
CA VAL A 29 -2.50 2.84 5.10
C VAL A 29 -2.11 1.36 5.22
N TRP A 30 -3.05 0.46 4.96
CA TRP A 30 -2.81 -0.99 4.89
C TRP A 30 -1.77 -1.35 3.82
N TYR A 31 -1.87 -0.78 2.61
CA TYR A 31 -0.88 -1.00 1.56
C TYR A 31 0.53 -0.51 1.95
N ARG A 32 0.63 0.65 2.63
CA ARG A 32 1.92 1.16 3.13
C ARG A 32 2.54 0.24 4.18
N GLN A 33 1.73 -0.37 5.05
CA GLN A 33 2.20 -1.36 6.02
C GLN A 33 2.76 -2.59 5.30
N LEU A 34 2.05 -3.12 4.30
CA LEU A 34 2.54 -4.22 3.46
C LEU A 34 3.89 -3.88 2.79
N CYS A 35 4.01 -2.70 2.17
CA CYS A 35 5.28 -2.26 1.59
C CYS A 35 6.43 -2.25 2.60
N ASN A 36 6.19 -1.75 3.82
CA ASN A 36 7.21 -1.75 4.86
C ASN A 36 7.60 -3.16 5.29
N GLU A 37 6.63 -4.09 5.41
CA GLU A 37 6.94 -5.48 5.77
C GLU A 37 7.75 -6.19 4.67
N VAL A 38 7.38 -5.99 3.41
CA VAL A 38 8.07 -6.61 2.26
C VAL A 38 9.47 -6.02 2.07
N MET A 39 9.64 -4.70 2.13
CA MET A 39 10.92 -4.03 1.84
C MET A 39 11.93 -4.08 3.00
N VAL A 40 11.48 -4.12 4.26
CA VAL A 40 12.38 -4.00 5.43
C VAL A 40 12.76 -5.37 6.02
N ARG A 41 11.92 -6.40 5.86
CA ARG A 41 12.06 -7.64 6.64
C ARG A 41 12.35 -8.91 5.85
N ILE A 42 12.22 -8.91 4.53
CA ILE A 42 12.22 -10.16 3.74
C ILE A 42 13.27 -10.11 2.62
N PRO A 43 14.40 -10.85 2.74
CA PRO A 43 15.45 -10.87 1.71
C PRO A 43 15.23 -11.92 0.61
N CYS A 44 14.11 -12.67 0.61
CA CYS A 44 13.85 -13.74 -0.36
C CYS A 44 12.50 -13.55 -1.06
N ASP A 45 12.49 -13.61 -2.39
CA ASP A 45 11.29 -13.37 -3.22
C ASP A 45 10.15 -14.35 -2.93
N GLU A 46 10.46 -15.59 -2.60
CA GLU A 46 9.44 -16.60 -2.27
C GLU A 46 8.73 -16.29 -0.94
N LYS A 47 9.47 -15.74 0.03
CA LYS A 47 8.90 -15.28 1.31
C LYS A 47 8.10 -13.99 1.12
N ILE A 48 8.52 -13.12 0.20
CA ILE A 48 7.78 -11.90 -0.18
C ILE A 48 6.43 -12.33 -0.76
N LYS A 49 6.44 -13.26 -1.73
CA LYS A 49 5.22 -13.82 -2.32
C LYS A 49 4.27 -14.38 -1.27
N ALA A 50 4.79 -15.20 -0.35
CA ALA A 50 3.99 -15.78 0.72
C ALA A 50 3.38 -14.71 1.64
N CYS A 51 4.12 -13.63 1.93
CA CYS A 51 3.60 -12.49 2.69
C CYS A 51 2.45 -11.80 1.92
N ILE A 52 2.68 -11.43 0.65
CA ILE A 52 1.68 -10.76 -0.18
C ILE A 52 0.40 -11.61 -0.31
N LEU A 53 0.54 -12.92 -0.50
CA LEU A 53 -0.60 -13.84 -0.57
C LEU A 53 -1.37 -13.94 0.75
N LYS A 54 -0.71 -13.86 1.91
CA LYS A 54 -1.42 -13.78 3.21
C LYS A 54 -2.30 -12.55 3.29
N TYR A 55 -1.80 -11.40 2.81
CA TYR A 55 -2.57 -10.16 2.77
C TYR A 55 -3.76 -10.27 1.81
N ILE A 56 -3.56 -10.83 0.61
CA ILE A 56 -4.64 -11.07 -0.36
C ILE A 56 -5.71 -12.03 0.19
N ASN A 57 -5.30 -13.06 0.94
CA ASN A 57 -6.23 -14.00 1.55
C ASN A 57 -7.08 -13.39 2.66
N GLY A 58 -6.63 -12.28 3.26
CA GLY A 58 -7.41 -11.50 4.24
C GLY A 58 -8.39 -10.51 3.61
N LEU A 59 -8.37 -10.32 2.29
CA LEU A 59 -9.35 -9.47 1.59
C LEU A 59 -10.70 -10.20 1.44
N PRO A 60 -11.81 -9.45 1.28
CA PRO A 60 -13.10 -10.03 0.93
C PRO A 60 -13.02 -10.90 -0.34
N ASP A 61 -13.84 -11.94 -0.42
CA ASP A 61 -13.84 -12.91 -1.52
C ASP A 61 -13.91 -12.26 -2.91
N GLU A 62 -14.79 -11.28 -3.10
CA GLU A 62 -14.94 -10.55 -4.37
C GLU A 62 -13.65 -9.80 -4.76
N ASP A 63 -13.05 -9.10 -3.79
CA ASP A 63 -11.83 -8.31 -3.99
C ASP A 63 -10.64 -9.24 -4.29
N ARG A 64 -10.54 -10.35 -3.56
CA ARG A 64 -9.54 -11.41 -3.77
C ARG A 64 -9.66 -12.03 -5.16
N GLN A 65 -10.87 -12.42 -5.57
CA GLN A 65 -11.11 -13.01 -6.88
C GLN A 65 -10.76 -12.06 -8.02
N ASN A 66 -11.08 -10.77 -7.88
CA ASN A 66 -10.74 -9.75 -8.88
C ASN A 66 -9.22 -9.61 -9.05
N ILE A 67 -8.47 -9.54 -7.95
CA ILE A 67 -7.00 -9.47 -7.98
C ILE A 67 -6.41 -10.74 -8.60
N LEU A 68 -6.87 -11.92 -8.18
CA LEU A 68 -6.35 -13.19 -8.70
C LEU A 68 -6.71 -13.40 -10.17
N ALA A 69 -7.89 -13.00 -10.63
CA ALA A 69 -8.26 -13.10 -12.05
C ALA A 69 -7.32 -12.26 -12.93
N LYS A 70 -7.02 -11.02 -12.50
CA LYS A 70 -6.05 -10.15 -13.20
C LYS A 70 -4.64 -10.71 -13.16
N PHE A 71 -4.24 -11.32 -12.04
CA PHE A 71 -2.93 -11.96 -11.91
C PHE A 71 -2.78 -13.16 -12.84
N HIS A 72 -3.77 -14.06 -12.89
CA HIS A 72 -3.73 -15.22 -13.79
C HIS A 72 -3.79 -14.81 -15.25
N GLY A 73 -4.53 -13.76 -15.60
CA GLY A 73 -4.61 -13.28 -16.99
C GLY A 73 -3.33 -12.63 -17.53
N ALA A 74 -2.38 -12.25 -16.66
CA ALA A 74 -1.12 -11.64 -17.05
C ALA A 74 0.03 -12.67 -17.16
N GLU A 75 -0.17 -13.92 -16.73
CA GLU A 75 0.78 -15.04 -16.84
C GLU A 75 2.25 -14.70 -16.48
N PRO A 76 2.53 -14.09 -15.31
CA PRO A 76 3.89 -13.71 -14.92
C PRO A 76 4.83 -14.92 -14.77
N GLN A 77 6.01 -14.85 -15.38
CA GLN A 77 6.90 -16.00 -15.57
C GLN A 77 7.87 -16.22 -14.42
N THR A 78 8.31 -15.14 -13.77
CA THR A 78 9.29 -15.22 -12.67
C THR A 78 8.66 -14.88 -11.32
N VAL A 79 9.24 -15.38 -10.22
CA VAL A 79 8.75 -15.05 -8.86
C VAL A 79 8.85 -13.54 -8.59
N GLN A 80 9.89 -12.88 -9.12
CA GLN A 80 10.03 -11.44 -9.02
C GLN A 80 8.89 -10.71 -9.75
N GLU A 81 8.63 -11.07 -11.01
CA GLU A 81 7.54 -10.49 -11.80
C GLU A 81 6.17 -10.74 -11.16
N GLN A 82 5.98 -11.94 -10.59
CA GLN A 82 4.79 -12.26 -9.81
C GLN A 82 4.63 -11.33 -8.61
N ASN A 83 5.69 -11.06 -7.86
CA ASN A 83 5.66 -10.16 -6.72
C ASN A 83 5.37 -8.72 -7.13
N GLU A 84 6.03 -8.23 -8.19
CA GLU A 84 5.82 -6.88 -8.73
C GLU A 84 4.38 -6.69 -9.21
N LEU A 85 3.84 -7.67 -9.94
CA LEU A 85 2.46 -7.64 -10.42
C LEU A 85 1.46 -7.66 -9.27
N LEU A 86 1.65 -8.52 -8.26
CA LEU A 86 0.75 -8.58 -7.10
C LEU A 86 0.76 -7.27 -6.31
N MET A 87 1.93 -6.67 -6.10
CA MET A 87 2.05 -5.35 -5.45
C MET A 87 1.35 -4.26 -6.26
N MET A 88 1.52 -4.25 -7.58
CA MET A 88 0.84 -3.31 -8.47
C MET A 88 -0.68 -3.45 -8.40
N LEU A 89 -1.20 -4.68 -8.46
CA LEU A 89 -2.64 -4.95 -8.38
C LEU A 89 -3.23 -4.55 -7.03
N LEU A 90 -2.52 -4.86 -5.94
CA LEU A 90 -2.92 -4.44 -4.59
C LEU A 90 -2.93 -2.92 -4.43
N ARG A 91 -1.94 -2.23 -5.00
CA ARG A 91 -1.91 -0.77 -5.00
C ARG A 91 -3.14 -0.20 -5.72
N ALA A 92 -3.39 -0.65 -6.95
CA ALA A 92 -4.53 -0.18 -7.74
C ALA A 92 -5.88 -0.46 -7.05
N HIS A 93 -6.00 -1.62 -6.40
CA HIS A 93 -7.16 -1.97 -5.59
C HIS A 93 -7.36 -1.00 -4.42
N CYS A 94 -6.29 -0.74 -3.65
CA CYS A 94 -6.33 0.17 -2.50
C CYS A 94 -6.60 1.62 -2.92
N GLU A 95 -6.02 2.09 -4.03
CA GLU A 95 -6.28 3.41 -4.60
C GLU A 95 -7.75 3.56 -5.03
N SER A 96 -8.33 2.56 -5.70
CA SER A 96 -9.74 2.56 -6.10
C SER A 96 -10.68 2.59 -4.90
N LYS A 97 -10.38 1.82 -3.84
CA LYS A 97 -11.16 1.83 -2.59
C LYS A 97 -10.99 3.15 -1.83
N GLN A 98 -9.78 3.71 -1.80
CA GLN A 98 -9.54 5.00 -1.15
C GLN A 98 -10.23 6.16 -1.88
N ALA A 99 -10.29 6.14 -3.22
CA ALA A 99 -11.03 7.16 -3.97
C ALA A 99 -12.54 7.19 -3.63
N LYS A 100 -13.09 6.06 -3.16
CA LYS A 100 -14.48 5.94 -2.68
C LYS A 100 -14.61 6.14 -1.16
N HIS A 101 -13.48 6.25 -0.44
CA HIS A 101 -13.45 6.42 1.00
C HIS A 101 -13.56 7.91 1.32
N ILE A 102 -14.69 8.31 1.88
CA ILE A 102 -14.97 9.70 2.27
C ILE A 102 -14.52 9.89 3.71
N HIS A 103 -13.61 10.83 3.94
CA HIS A 103 -13.36 11.36 5.28
C HIS A 103 -14.39 12.46 5.53
N ASP A 104 -15.11 12.38 6.66
CA ASP A 104 -15.91 13.50 7.18
C ASP A 104 -14.93 14.55 7.74
N THR A 105 -14.16 15.17 6.85
CA THR A 105 -13.26 16.26 7.22
C THR A 105 -14.14 17.47 7.53
N ALA A 106 -13.81 18.21 8.60
CA ALA A 106 -14.60 19.33 9.11
C ALA A 106 -14.92 20.45 8.07
N GLU A 107 -14.37 20.38 6.87
CA GLU A 107 -14.67 21.24 5.72
C GLU A 107 -16.05 20.99 5.08
N ASN A 108 -16.76 19.91 5.45
CA ASN A 108 -18.15 19.65 5.04
C ASN A 108 -19.18 20.01 6.14
N ARG A 109 -18.77 20.72 7.19
CA ARG A 109 -19.71 21.35 8.12
C ARG A 109 -19.92 22.77 7.62
N CYS A 110 -21.10 23.00 7.07
CA CYS A 110 -21.66 24.27 6.61
C CYS A 110 -21.26 25.48 7.47
#